data_AF-A0A661SDX3-F1
#
_entry.id   AF-A0A661SDX3-F1
#
_cell.length_a   1.000
_cell.length_b   1.000
_cell.length_c   1.000
_cell.angle_alpha   90.00
_cell.angle_beta   90.00
_cell.angle_gamma   90.00
#
_symmetry.space_group_name_H-M   'P 1'
#
loop_
_entity.id
_entity.type
_entity.pdbx_description
1 polymer ?
#
loop_
_entity_poly.entity_id
_entity_poly.type
_entity_poly.pdbx_seq_one_letter_code
_entity_poly.pdbx_strand_id
1 'polypeptide(L)' 'DMIAEADKVIAMERAHQEVIIDKYPVAECKVYLLKSFSENYNGLDEDIKDPSGRSDYHYRLCFAEIYMAIDGLTKRCI' A
#
# COMPACT_ATOMS: atom_id res chain seq x y z
N ASP A 1 -6.43 8.59 -17.95
CA ASP A 1 -6.89 7.40 -17.20
C ASP A 1 -5.82 7.07 -16.17
N MET A 2 -6.11 7.24 -14.88
CA MET A 2 -5.10 7.17 -13.79
C MET A 2 -4.37 5.83 -13.75
N ILE A 3 -5.09 4.73 -14.02
CA ILE A 3 -4.49 3.40 -14.01
C ILE A 3 -3.56 3.22 -15.21
N ALA A 4 -3.93 3.69 -16.40
CA ALA A 4 -3.09 3.57 -17.59
C ALA A 4 -1.79 4.40 -17.45
N GLU A 5 -1.90 5.61 -16.91
CA GLU A 5 -0.80 6.58 -16.83
C GLU A 5 0.20 6.30 -15.69
N ALA A 6 -0.21 5.63 -14.61
CA ALA A 6 0.67 5.37 -13.48
C ALA A 6 1.75 4.32 -13.78
N ASP A 7 3.00 4.60 -13.43
CA ASP A 7 4.10 3.61 -13.47
C ASP A 7 3.95 2.52 -12.40
N LYS A 8 3.44 2.92 -11.23
CA LYS A 8 3.14 2.04 -10.10
C LYS A 8 1.84 2.47 -9.44
N VAL A 9 1.02 1.52 -9.07
CA VAL A 9 -0.20 1.70 -8.28
C VAL A 9 0.05 1.11 -6.90
N ILE A 10 -0.08 1.93 -5.88
CA ILE A 10 0.22 1.53 -4.50
C ILE A 10 -1.09 1.45 -3.72
N ALA A 11 -1.40 0.26 -3.22
CA ALA A 11 -2.61 -0.05 -2.45
C ALA A 11 -2.29 -0.18 -0.96
N MET A 12 -3.26 0.15 -0.11
CA MET A 12 -3.11 0.07 1.35
C MET A 12 -3.42 -1.31 1.91
N GLU A 13 -4.35 -2.04 1.28
CA GLU A 13 -4.81 -3.34 1.75
C GLU A 13 -4.97 -4.29 0.55
N ARG A 14 -4.87 -5.59 0.78
CA ARG A 14 -5.04 -6.62 -0.26
C ARG A 14 -6.40 -6.53 -0.94
N ALA A 15 -7.46 -6.23 -0.18
CA ALA A 15 -8.79 -6.02 -0.75
C ALA A 15 -8.80 -4.89 -1.80
N HIS A 16 -8.04 -3.82 -1.59
CA HIS A 16 -7.90 -2.74 -2.58
C HIS A 16 -7.17 -3.23 -3.84
N GLN A 17 -6.09 -3.99 -3.66
CA GLN A 17 -5.33 -4.57 -4.78
C GLN A 17 -6.22 -5.53 -5.62
N GLU A 18 -6.96 -6.43 -4.97
CA GLU A 18 -7.87 -7.37 -5.64
C GLU A 18 -8.94 -6.64 -6.46
N VAL A 19 -9.56 -5.59 -5.90
CA VAL A 19 -10.57 -4.78 -6.61
C VAL A 19 -9.96 -4.07 -7.83
N ILE A 20 -8.71 -3.62 -7.74
CA ILE A 20 -8.03 -2.97 -8.87
C ILE A 20 -7.70 -4.00 -9.96
N ILE A 21 -7.19 -5.17 -9.59
CA ILE A 21 -6.83 -6.23 -10.55
C ILE A 21 -8.08 -6.76 -11.26
N ASP A 22 -9.18 -6.98 -10.54
CA ASP A 22 -10.44 -7.45 -11.11
C ASP A 22 -11.00 -6.47 -12.15
N LYS A 23 -10.94 -5.16 -11.86
CA LYS A 23 -11.39 -4.11 -12.77
C LYS A 23 -10.41 -3.82 -13.91
N TYR A 24 -9.12 -3.95 -13.66
CA TYR A 24 -8.04 -3.62 -14.59
C TYR A 24 -6.99 -4.73 -14.62
N PRO A 25 -7.27 -5.89 -15.24
CA PRO A 25 -6.33 -7.03 -15.24
C PRO A 25 -4.96 -6.68 -15.83
N VAL A 26 -4.92 -5.76 -16.80
CA VAL A 26 -3.68 -5.26 -17.41
C VAL A 26 -2.76 -4.52 -16.44
N ALA A 27 -3.26 -4.10 -15.28
CA ALA A 27 -2.51 -3.39 -14.27
C ALA A 27 -1.87 -4.32 -13.22
N GLU A 28 -2.14 -5.63 -13.23
CA GLU A 28 -1.64 -6.59 -12.24
C GLU A 28 -0.12 -6.49 -12.02
N CYS A 29 0.64 -6.30 -13.11
CA CYS A 29 2.11 -6.20 -13.05
C CYS A 29 2.64 -4.93 -12.37
N LYS A 30 1.78 -3.94 -12.10
CA LYS A 30 2.16 -2.65 -11.52
C LYS A 30 1.39 -2.27 -10.26
N VAL A 31 0.57 -3.16 -9.70
CA VAL A 31 -0.14 -2.93 -8.43
C VAL A 31 0.61 -3.61 -7.28
N TYR A 32 0.98 -2.82 -6.27
CA TYR A 32 1.76 -3.28 -5.11
C TYR A 32 1.11 -2.84 -3.80
N LEU A 33 1.34 -3.59 -2.72
CA LEU A 33 0.96 -3.16 -1.38
C LEU A 33 2.02 -2.27 -0.77
N LEU A 34 1.60 -1.14 -0.19
CA LEU A 34 2.52 -0.19 0.43
C LEU A 34 3.38 -0.88 1.51
N LYS A 35 2.76 -1.70 2.36
CA LYS A 35 3.44 -2.36 3.49
C LYS A 35 4.60 -3.25 3.06
N SER A 36 4.56 -3.83 1.86
CA SER A 36 5.64 -4.68 1.32
C SER A 36 6.98 -3.96 1.14
N PHE A 37 6.96 -2.62 1.08
CA PHE A 37 8.16 -1.80 0.97
C PHE A 37 8.81 -1.50 2.33
N SER A 38 8.10 -1.73 3.44
CA SER A 38 8.65 -1.51 4.79
C SER A 38 9.83 -2.44 5.07
N GLU A 39 10.87 -1.92 5.72
CA GLU A 39 12.04 -2.73 6.13
C GLU A 39 11.65 -3.85 7.10
N ASN A 40 10.62 -3.64 7.92
CA ASN A 40 10.15 -4.60 8.92
C ASN A 40 9.10 -5.58 8.36
N TYR A 41 8.92 -5.62 7.04
CA TYR A 41 7.94 -6.49 6.42
C TYR A 41 8.35 -7.97 6.56
N ASN A 42 7.53 -8.74 7.29
CA ASN A 42 7.77 -10.16 7.58
C ASN A 42 6.96 -11.12 6.70
N GLY A 43 6.19 -10.60 5.73
CA GLY A 43 5.36 -11.41 4.83
C GLY A 43 4.06 -11.95 5.43
N LEU A 44 3.72 -11.62 6.68
CA LEU A 44 2.50 -12.12 7.35
C LEU A 44 1.40 -11.06 7.45
N ASP A 45 1.78 -9.78 7.58
CA ASP A 45 0.84 -8.66 7.67
C ASP A 45 1.14 -7.66 6.56
N GLU A 46 0.34 -7.71 5.50
CA GLU A 46 0.55 -6.95 4.26
C GLU A 46 -0.32 -5.69 4.17
N ASP A 47 -1.24 -5.52 5.12
CA ASP A 47 -2.22 -4.44 5.09
C ASP A 47 -1.84 -3.29 6.03
N ILE A 48 -2.01 -2.07 5.55
CA ILE A 48 -2.12 -0.87 6.37
C ILE A 48 -3.60 -0.64 6.59
N LYS A 49 -4.08 -0.98 7.79
CA LYS A 49 -5.52 -1.02 8.10
C LYS A 49 -6.13 0.38 8.18
N ASP A 50 -7.34 0.52 7.67
CA ASP A 50 -8.13 1.75 7.79
C ASP A 50 -8.37 2.14 9.28
N PRO A 51 -7.89 3.31 9.73
CA PRO A 51 -8.15 3.81 11.08
C PRO A 51 -9.53 4.50 11.23
N SER A 52 -10.37 4.53 10.20
CA SER A 52 -11.67 5.20 10.21
C SER A 52 -12.54 4.80 11.42
N GLY A 53 -13.14 5.80 12.07
CA GLY A 53 -13.95 5.62 13.29
C GLY A 53 -13.18 5.19 14.54
N ARG A 54 -11.84 5.08 14.49
CA ARG A 54 -10.99 4.80 15.66
C ARG A 54 -10.48 6.09 16.31
N SER A 55 -9.78 5.95 17.44
CA SER A 55 -9.16 7.06 18.15
C SER A 55 -7.93 7.62 17.42
N ASP A 56 -7.54 8.86 17.74
CA ASP A 56 -6.32 9.51 17.24
C ASP A 56 -5.06 8.65 17.36
N TYR A 57 -4.99 7.83 18.41
CA TYR A 57 -3.89 6.88 18.59
C TYR A 57 -3.75 5.93 17.38
N HIS A 58 -4.86 5.41 16.85
CA HIS A 58 -4.85 4.51 15.70
C HIS A 58 -4.45 5.23 14.42
N TYR A 59 -4.88 6.48 14.25
CA TYR A 59 -4.43 7.31 13.14
C TYR A 59 -2.92 7.56 13.19
N ARG A 60 -2.35 7.79 14.39
CA ARG A 60 -0.90 7.94 14.56
C ARG A 60 -0.14 6.64 14.25
N LEU A 61 -0.69 5.49 14.62
CA LEU A 61 -0.11 4.19 14.25
C LEU A 61 -0.15 3.98 12.73
N CYS A 62 -1.30 4.21 12.09
CA CYS A 62 -1.44 4.12 10.63
C CYS A 62 -0.45 5.05 9.91
N PHE A 63 -0.32 6.29 10.38
CA PHE A 63 0.68 7.24 9.87
C PHE A 63 2.11 6.69 9.97
N ALA A 64 2.48 6.09 11.12
CA ALA A 64 3.81 5.53 11.30
C ALA A 64 4.07 4.35 10.34
N GLU A 65 3.07 3.49 10.11
CA GLU A 65 3.16 2.40 9.13
C GLU A 65 3.37 2.92 7.70
N ILE A 66 2.57 3.91 7.29
CA ILE A 66 2.69 4.57 5.98
C ILE A 66 4.08 5.20 5.83
N TYR A 67 4.54 5.92 6.85
CA TYR A 67 5.83 6.60 6.83
C TYR A 67 7.00 5.63 6.64
N MET A 68 7.04 4.55 7.42
CA MET A 68 8.08 3.53 7.30
C MET A 68 8.06 2.83 5.93
N ALA A 69 6.87 2.56 5.40
CA ALA A 69 6.72 1.94 4.09
C ALA A 69 7.13 2.87 2.93
N ILE A 70 6.80 4.16 3.02
CA ILE A 70 7.23 5.16 2.03
C ILE A 70 8.75 5.33 2.05
N ASP A 71 9.37 5.39 3.23
CA ASP A 71 10.83 5.47 3.35
C ASP A 71 11.49 4.27 2.65
N GLY A 72 11.01 3.06 2.90
CA GLY A 72 11.48 1.86 2.20
C GLY A 72 11.21 1.87 0.69
N LEU A 73 10.07 2.41 0.25
CA LEU A 73 9.74 2.57 -1.17
C LEU A 73 10.73 3.50 -1.88
N THR A 74 11.01 4.66 -1.28
CA THR A 74 11.94 5.64 -1.88
C THR A 74 13.36 5.08 -2.00
N LYS A 75 13.86 4.36 -0.99
CA LYS A 75 15.20 3.74 -1.02
C LYS A 75 15.36 2.62 -2.04
N ARG A 76 14.27 1.91 -2.39
CA ARG A 76 14.30 0.73 -3.27
C ARG A 76 13.97 1.04 -4.73
N CYS A 77 13.25 2.13 -4.97
CA CYS A 77 12.66 2.41 -6.29
C CYS A 77 13.10 3.74 -6.92
N ILE A 78 13.82 4.59 -6.19
CA ILE A 78 14.45 5.83 -6.68
C ILE A 78 15.96 5.68 -6.53
#